data_AF-A0A1V3IRL9-F1
#
_entry.id   AF-A0A1V3IRL9-F1
#
_cell.length_a   1.000
_cell.length_b   1.000
_cell.length_c   1.000
_cell.angle_alpha   90.00
_cell.angle_beta   90.00
_cell.angle_gamma   90.00
#
_symmetry.space_group_name_H-M   'P 1'
#
loop_
_entity.id
_entity.type
_entity.pdbx_description
1 polymer ?
#
loop_
_entity_poly.entity_id
_entity_poly.type
_entity_poly.pdbx_seq_one_letter_code
_entity_poly.pdbx_strand_id
1 'polypeptide(L)'
;MSKILLLIIFICTSILLVNLISQKDNTRNIFGKNFTIMSSTRVVQDKYGNDIVVSYWDEEKFKLVYNDAKKGDIEAQSILGYLYLAGKFVNEDNVKAEFWLKKAAKLNNSEAQFNLAYLYQKQNKLEEAIFWYRKSAALNYSEAQLNLALLLTEEEFFNLDEALELFKKAIKNGNKKAYFPLAWWYLNETKLNKEKEG
;
A
#
# COMPACT_ATOMS: atom_id res chain seq x y z
N MET A 1 26.95 -14.41 -22.57
CA MET A 1 26.19 -13.73 -21.49
C MET A 1 26.04 -12.27 -21.86
N SER A 2 24.81 -11.83 -22.14
CA SER A 2 24.49 -10.46 -22.56
C SER A 2 24.76 -9.46 -21.43
N LYS A 3 25.30 -8.27 -21.76
CA LYS A 3 25.49 -7.15 -20.81
C LYS A 3 24.21 -6.79 -20.04
N ILE A 4 23.05 -7.12 -20.60
CA ILE A 4 21.72 -6.94 -19.99
C ILE A 4 21.54 -7.85 -18.75
N LEU A 5 22.03 -9.09 -18.80
CA LEU A 5 21.89 -10.04 -17.70
C LEU A 5 22.72 -9.64 -16.47
N LEU A 6 23.93 -9.09 -16.71
CA LEU A 6 24.79 -8.54 -15.66
C LEU A 6 24.19 -7.29 -15.00
N LEU A 7 23.51 -6.43 -15.77
CA LEU A 7 22.84 -5.23 -15.25
C LEU A 7 21.63 -5.59 -14.38
N ILE A 8 20.82 -6.58 -14.79
CA ILE A 8 19.66 -7.05 -14.02
C ILE A 8 20.10 -7.69 -12.70
N ILE A 9 21.17 -8.49 -12.69
CA ILE A 9 21.72 -9.08 -11.45
C ILE A 9 22.22 -7.98 -10.50
N PHE A 10 22.87 -6.93 -11.02
CA PHE A 10 23.38 -5.82 -10.21
C PHE A 10 22.24 -4.95 -9.63
N ILE A 11 21.14 -4.77 -10.37
CA ILE A 11 19.94 -4.07 -9.90
C ILE A 11 19.20 -4.92 -8.84
N CYS A 12 19.08 -6.24 -9.05
CA CYS A 12 18.46 -7.13 -8.06
C CYS A 12 19.25 -7.21 -6.75
N THR A 13 20.58 -7.31 -6.80
CA THR A 13 21.40 -7.36 -5.58
C THR A 13 21.42 -6.02 -4.86
N SER A 14 21.42 -4.89 -5.57
CA SER A 14 21.33 -3.56 -4.95
C SER A 14 19.96 -3.28 -4.33
N ILE A 15 18.85 -3.74 -4.94
CA ILE A 15 17.52 -3.65 -4.34
C ILE A 15 17.40 -4.58 -3.11
N LEU A 16 17.96 -5.79 -3.17
CA LEU A 16 18.02 -6.69 -2.01
C LEU A 16 18.85 -6.07 -0.88
N LEU A 17 20.01 -5.46 -1.20
CA LEU A 17 20.88 -4.80 -0.24
C LEU A 17 20.20 -3.55 0.35
N VAL A 18 19.46 -2.77 -0.45
CA VAL A 18 18.66 -1.63 0.03
C VAL A 18 17.51 -2.09 0.93
N ASN A 19 16.85 -3.22 0.63
CA ASN A 19 15.82 -3.80 1.49
C ASN A 19 16.40 -4.38 2.81
N LEU A 20 17.59 -4.97 2.78
CA LEU A 20 18.32 -5.42 3.96
C LEU A 20 18.82 -4.22 4.81
N ILE A 21 19.24 -3.12 4.18
CA ILE A 21 19.62 -1.88 4.87
C ILE A 21 18.38 -1.13 5.39
N SER A 22 17.19 -1.32 4.82
CA SER A 22 15.94 -0.73 5.32
C SER A 22 15.40 -1.40 6.59
N GLN A 23 15.98 -2.51 7.03
CA GLN A 23 15.84 -3.04 8.39
C GLN A 23 16.94 -2.50 9.35
N LYS A 24 17.54 -1.33 9.05
CA LYS A 24 18.48 -0.67 9.96
C LYS A 24 17.81 -0.33 11.28
N ASP A 25 18.21 -1.02 12.34
CA ASP A 25 18.15 -0.66 13.75
C ASP A 25 17.32 0.59 14.07
N ASN A 26 16.03 0.37 14.26
CA ASN A 26 15.07 1.41 14.65
C ASN A 26 15.30 1.90 16.09
N THR A 27 16.33 1.41 16.79
CA THR A 27 16.64 1.80 18.17
C THR A 27 17.46 3.09 18.21
N ARG A 28 16.94 4.14 18.86
CA ARG A 28 17.70 5.36 19.17
C ARG A 28 17.90 5.54 20.65
N ASN A 29 19.10 5.91 21.05
CA ASN A 29 19.40 6.30 22.42
C ASN A 29 18.95 7.75 22.64
N ILE A 30 17.96 7.95 23.50
CA ILE A 30 17.43 9.27 23.87
C ILE A 30 17.45 9.33 25.40
N PHE A 31 18.16 10.30 25.96
CA PHE A 31 18.41 10.42 27.41
C PHE A 31 18.98 9.14 28.07
N GLY A 32 19.88 8.44 27.38
CA GLY A 32 20.49 7.21 27.92
C GLY A 32 19.60 5.97 27.83
N LYS A 33 18.38 6.07 27.28
CA LYS A 33 17.46 4.95 27.06
C LYS A 33 17.34 4.64 25.58
N ASN A 34 17.40 3.36 25.23
CA ASN A 34 17.17 2.91 23.87
C ASN A 34 15.66 2.83 23.61
N PHE A 35 15.18 3.64 22.66
CA PHE A 35 13.80 3.63 22.17
C PHE A 35 13.75 3.01 20.78
N THR A 36 12.89 2.01 20.61
CA THR A 36 12.54 1.51 19.28
C THR A 36 11.60 2.51 18.62
N ILE A 37 12.13 3.30 17.68
CA ILE A 37 11.40 4.25 16.86
C ILE A 37 10.67 3.49 15.77
N MET A 38 9.37 3.31 15.96
CA MET A 38 8.52 2.73 14.93
C MET A 38 8.34 3.71 13.77
N SER A 39 7.97 3.21 12.59
CA SER A 39 7.71 4.04 11.40
C SER A 39 6.63 5.11 11.60
N SER A 40 5.76 4.96 12.61
CA SER A 40 4.74 5.94 13.02
C SER A 40 5.23 6.99 14.03
N THR A 41 6.52 6.97 14.33
CA THR A 41 7.15 7.77 15.38
C THR A 41 8.23 8.64 14.76
N ARG A 42 8.21 9.94 15.06
CA ARG A 42 9.23 10.90 14.64
C ARG A 42 9.90 11.53 15.85
N VAL A 43 11.19 11.82 15.72
CA VAL A 43 11.90 12.65 16.70
C VAL A 43 11.80 14.09 16.24
N VAL A 44 11.33 14.97 17.12
CA VAL A 44 11.36 16.43 16.92
C VAL A 44 12.07 17.08 18.10
N GLN A 45 12.54 18.32 17.94
CA GLN A 45 13.11 19.07 19.06
C GLN A 45 12.05 19.91 19.73
N ASP A 46 12.04 19.94 21.06
CA ASP A 46 11.26 20.92 21.82
C ASP A 46 11.89 22.33 21.72
N LYS A 47 11.22 23.33 22.31
CA LYS A 47 11.70 24.72 22.34
C LYS A 47 13.02 24.93 23.10
N TYR A 48 13.52 23.91 23.79
CA TYR A 48 14.78 23.93 24.56
C TYR A 48 15.89 23.11 23.86
N GLY A 49 15.61 22.54 22.68
CA GLY A 49 16.56 21.71 21.93
C GLY A 49 16.62 20.25 22.37
N ASN A 50 15.67 19.79 23.18
CA ASN A 50 15.59 18.40 23.61
C ASN A 50 14.90 17.54 22.55
N ASP A 51 15.46 16.36 22.26
CA ASP A 51 14.84 15.36 21.40
C ASP A 51 13.59 14.76 22.09
N ILE A 52 12.42 14.98 21.50
CA ILE A 52 11.16 14.37 21.92
C ILE A 52 10.66 13.38 20.87
N VAL A 53 10.21 12.24 21.34
CA VAL A 53 9.63 11.18 20.53
C VAL A 53 8.13 11.45 20.40
N VAL A 54 7.67 11.72 19.19
CA VAL A 54 6.26 11.97 18.89
C VAL A 54 5.75 10.83 18.01
N SER A 55 4.91 9.97 18.59
CA SER A 55 4.16 8.96 17.86
C SER A 55 2.71 9.41 17.66
N TYR A 56 2.13 9.10 16.50
CA TYR A 56 0.69 9.29 16.32
C TYR A 56 -0.12 8.31 17.18
N TRP A 57 0.44 7.12 17.39
CA TRP A 57 -0.14 6.03 18.17
C TRP A 57 0.53 5.90 19.53
N ASP A 58 -0.27 5.69 20.56
CA ASP A 58 0.13 5.35 21.92
C ASP A 58 -0.74 4.20 22.43
N GLU A 59 -0.41 3.67 23.61
CA GLU A 59 -1.14 2.55 24.20
C GLU A 59 -2.62 2.87 24.44
N GLU A 60 -2.96 4.11 24.80
CA GLU A 60 -4.33 4.53 25.07
C GLU A 60 -5.17 4.54 23.78
N LYS A 61 -4.67 5.18 22.73
CA LYS A 61 -5.32 5.21 21.41
C LYS A 61 -5.44 3.81 20.82
N PHE A 62 -4.40 2.98 20.93
CA PHE A 62 -4.47 1.61 20.45
C PHE A 62 -5.53 0.82 21.22
N LYS A 63 -5.59 0.94 22.55
CA LYS A 63 -6.59 0.28 23.39
C LYS A 63 -8.00 0.74 23.06
N LEU A 64 -8.20 2.03 22.79
CA LEU A 64 -9.48 2.58 22.35
C LEU A 64 -9.93 1.94 21.03
N VAL A 65 -9.10 2.03 19.98
CA VAL A 65 -9.37 1.42 18.67
C VAL A 65 -9.62 -0.08 18.80
N TYR A 66 -8.83 -0.78 19.60
CA TYR A 66 -8.98 -2.21 19.83
C TYR A 66 -10.33 -2.55 20.48
N ASN A 67 -10.74 -1.78 21.49
CA ASN A 67 -12.01 -1.98 22.17
C ASN A 67 -13.20 -1.68 21.24
N ASP A 68 -13.11 -0.64 20.44
CA ASP A 68 -14.19 -0.26 19.52
C ASP A 68 -14.30 -1.24 18.34
N ALA A 69 -13.16 -1.69 17.80
CA ALA A 69 -13.13 -2.76 16.80
C ALA A 69 -13.79 -4.06 17.32
N LYS A 70 -13.56 -4.38 18.60
CA LYS A 70 -14.22 -5.52 19.28
C LYS A 70 -15.73 -5.34 19.45
N LYS A 71 -16.21 -4.10 19.62
CA LYS A 71 -17.65 -3.79 19.69
C LYS A 71 -18.33 -3.76 18.33
N GLY A 72 -17.57 -3.86 17.23
CA GLY A 72 -18.12 -3.91 15.88
C GLY A 72 -17.96 -2.61 15.09
N ASP A 73 -17.25 -1.62 15.62
CA ASP A 73 -16.99 -0.35 14.93
C ASP A 73 -16.18 -0.61 13.64
N ILE A 74 -16.72 -0.17 12.51
CA ILE A 74 -16.24 -0.55 11.16
C ILE A 74 -14.91 0.15 10.88
N GLU A 75 -14.83 1.43 11.21
CA GLU A 75 -13.66 2.28 11.05
C GLU A 75 -12.52 1.77 11.93
N ALA A 76 -12.79 1.44 13.20
CA ALA A 76 -11.81 0.88 14.12
C ALA A 76 -11.30 -0.48 13.65
N GLN A 77 -12.17 -1.34 13.07
CA GLN A 77 -11.72 -2.58 12.45
C GLN A 77 -10.82 -2.34 11.24
N SER A 78 -11.15 -1.36 10.39
CA SER A 78 -10.29 -0.97 9.26
C SER A 78 -8.93 -0.49 9.73
N ILE A 79 -8.91 0.44 10.70
CA ILE A 79 -7.68 0.98 11.31
C ILE A 79 -6.86 -0.13 11.94
N LEU A 80 -7.45 -0.99 12.77
CA LEU A 80 -6.74 -2.07 13.45
C LEU A 80 -6.13 -3.06 12.45
N GLY A 81 -6.89 -3.38 11.39
CA GLY A 81 -6.40 -4.18 10.28
C GLY A 81 -5.21 -3.54 9.57
N TYR A 82 -5.27 -2.24 9.31
CA TYR A 82 -4.16 -1.47 8.75
C TYR A 82 -2.93 -1.44 9.65
N LEU A 83 -3.09 -1.30 10.97
CA LEU A 83 -1.96 -1.29 11.91
C LEU A 83 -1.18 -2.61 11.87
N TYR A 84 -1.88 -3.73 11.86
CA TYR A 84 -1.27 -5.06 11.69
C TYR A 84 -0.70 -5.26 10.29
N LEU A 85 -1.31 -4.71 9.23
CA LEU A 85 -0.80 -4.82 7.86
C LEU A 85 0.50 -4.03 7.66
N ALA A 86 0.56 -2.83 8.24
CA ALA A 86 1.67 -1.90 8.05
C ALA A 86 2.81 -2.08 9.07
N GLY A 87 2.61 -2.90 10.10
CA GLY A 87 3.54 -2.99 11.23
C GLY A 87 3.71 -1.64 11.95
N LYS A 88 2.64 -0.83 12.00
CA LYS A 88 2.64 0.48 12.67
C LYS A 88 2.10 0.29 14.08
N PHE A 89 2.86 0.71 15.09
CA PHE A 89 2.54 0.52 16.52
C PHE A 89 2.64 -0.93 17.03
N VAL A 90 2.15 -1.89 16.25
CA VAL A 90 2.30 -3.32 16.49
C VAL A 90 3.17 -3.94 15.40
N ASN A 91 3.76 -5.11 15.68
CA ASN A 91 4.46 -5.88 14.65
C ASN A 91 3.51 -6.24 13.50
N GLU A 92 4.04 -6.32 12.28
CA GLU A 92 3.29 -6.81 11.12
C GLU A 92 2.75 -8.21 11.42
N ASP A 93 1.44 -8.40 11.21
CA ASP A 93 0.75 -9.67 11.43
C ASP A 93 -0.35 -9.80 10.37
N ASN A 94 0.00 -10.47 9.27
CA ASN A 94 -0.88 -10.63 8.12
C ASN A 94 -2.16 -11.41 8.45
N VAL A 95 -2.12 -12.32 9.44
CA VAL A 95 -3.30 -13.08 9.86
C VAL A 95 -4.28 -12.18 10.61
N LYS A 96 -3.79 -11.36 11.55
CA LYS A 96 -4.64 -10.37 12.25
C LYS A 96 -5.11 -9.26 11.32
N ALA A 97 -4.25 -8.80 10.41
CA ALA A 97 -4.61 -7.83 9.38
C ALA A 97 -5.79 -8.35 8.55
N GLU A 98 -5.65 -9.56 7.98
CA GLU A 98 -6.70 -10.19 7.19
C GLU A 98 -8.00 -10.33 7.98
N PHE A 99 -7.94 -10.77 9.24
CA PHE A 99 -9.10 -10.93 10.10
C PHE A 99 -9.89 -9.62 10.30
N TRP A 100 -9.21 -8.54 10.67
CA TRP A 100 -9.86 -7.25 10.94
C TRP A 100 -10.32 -6.57 9.65
N LEU A 101 -9.48 -6.57 8.61
CA LEU A 101 -9.82 -6.00 7.31
C LEU A 101 -11.02 -6.72 6.69
N LYS A 102 -11.10 -8.06 6.77
CA LYS A 102 -12.27 -8.82 6.30
C LYS A 102 -13.57 -8.40 6.97
N LYS A 103 -13.55 -8.12 8.28
CA LYS A 103 -14.76 -7.71 9.01
C LYS A 103 -15.27 -6.35 8.50
N ALA A 104 -14.40 -5.35 8.43
CA ALA A 104 -14.76 -4.04 7.90
C ALA A 104 -15.11 -4.07 6.41
N ALA A 105 -14.35 -4.83 5.61
CA ALA A 105 -14.55 -4.94 4.16
C ALA A 105 -15.90 -5.57 3.79
N LYS A 106 -16.39 -6.53 4.58
CA LYS A 106 -17.74 -7.12 4.43
C LYS A 106 -18.86 -6.12 4.68
N LEU A 107 -18.58 -5.05 5.43
CA LEU A 107 -19.51 -3.97 5.74
C LEU A 107 -19.30 -2.74 4.83
N ASN A 108 -18.73 -2.95 3.64
CA ASN A 108 -18.51 -1.93 2.62
C ASN A 108 -17.57 -0.77 3.01
N ASN A 109 -16.66 -0.98 3.97
CA ASN A 109 -15.59 -0.01 4.20
C ASN A 109 -14.57 -0.08 3.04
N SER A 110 -14.49 0.97 2.23
CA SER A 110 -13.67 1.01 1.02
C SER A 110 -12.17 0.92 1.29
N GLU A 111 -11.70 1.55 2.38
CA GLU A 111 -10.30 1.50 2.80
C GLU A 111 -9.91 0.08 3.26
N ALA A 112 -10.77 -0.59 4.02
CA ALA A 112 -10.55 -1.97 4.43
C ALA A 112 -10.52 -2.92 3.23
N GLN A 113 -11.43 -2.73 2.26
CA GLN A 113 -11.43 -3.50 1.01
C GLN A 113 -10.12 -3.29 0.23
N PHE A 114 -9.64 -2.06 0.13
CA PHE A 114 -8.36 -1.75 -0.52
C PHE A 114 -7.19 -2.42 0.22
N ASN A 115 -7.11 -2.27 1.53
CA ASN A 115 -6.03 -2.84 2.34
C ASN A 115 -6.04 -4.39 2.30
N LEU A 116 -7.24 -5.00 2.26
CA LEU A 116 -7.39 -6.44 2.11
C LEU A 116 -6.93 -6.92 0.73
N ALA A 117 -7.28 -6.17 -0.32
CA ALA A 117 -6.81 -6.45 -1.68
C ALA A 117 -5.28 -6.36 -1.78
N TYR A 118 -4.70 -5.32 -1.18
CA TYR A 118 -3.24 -5.14 -1.11
C TYR A 118 -2.55 -6.28 -0.36
N LEU A 119 -3.13 -6.75 0.75
CA LEU A 119 -2.64 -7.91 1.47
C LEU A 119 -2.65 -9.18 0.60
N TYR A 120 -3.71 -9.42 -0.16
CA TYR A 120 -3.76 -10.56 -1.07
C TYR A 120 -2.81 -10.44 -2.25
N GLN A 121 -2.63 -9.25 -2.79
CA GLN A 121 -1.62 -8.98 -3.81
C GLN A 121 -0.21 -9.29 -3.28
N LYS A 122 0.13 -8.85 -2.06
CA LYS A 122 1.40 -9.22 -1.39
C LYS A 122 1.59 -10.73 -1.22
N GLN A 123 0.49 -11.49 -1.09
CA GLN A 123 0.49 -12.95 -0.98
C GLN A 123 0.41 -13.67 -2.34
N ASN A 124 0.46 -12.94 -3.45
CA ASN A 124 0.28 -13.46 -4.81
C ASN A 124 -1.08 -14.16 -5.04
N LYS A 125 -2.11 -13.73 -4.30
CA LYS A 125 -3.51 -14.16 -4.44
C LYS A 125 -4.27 -13.14 -5.30
N LEU A 126 -3.94 -13.13 -6.59
CA LEU A 126 -4.32 -12.03 -7.49
C LEU A 126 -5.82 -11.99 -7.79
N GLU A 127 -6.49 -13.14 -7.86
CA GLU A 127 -7.95 -13.21 -8.05
C GLU A 127 -8.70 -12.56 -6.88
N GLU A 128 -8.31 -12.86 -5.65
CA GLU A 128 -8.88 -12.23 -4.46
C GLU A 128 -8.51 -10.75 -4.36
N ALA A 129 -7.29 -10.38 -4.74
CA ALA A 129 -6.88 -8.98 -4.80
C ALA A 129 -7.75 -8.19 -5.78
N ILE A 130 -7.94 -8.69 -7.00
CA ILE A 130 -8.78 -8.07 -8.04
C ILE A 130 -10.22 -7.96 -7.54
N PHE A 131 -10.78 -9.00 -6.93
CA PHE A 131 -12.12 -8.97 -6.37
C PHE A 131 -12.31 -7.83 -5.35
N TRP A 132 -11.39 -7.70 -4.39
CA TRP A 132 -11.50 -6.69 -3.34
C TRP A 132 -11.16 -5.28 -3.84
N TYR A 133 -10.16 -5.13 -4.73
CA TYR A 133 -9.90 -3.85 -5.37
C TYR A 133 -11.10 -3.37 -6.18
N ARG A 134 -11.77 -4.26 -6.93
CA ARG A 134 -12.97 -3.91 -7.71
C ARG A 134 -14.09 -3.38 -6.81
N LYS A 135 -14.32 -4.00 -5.65
CA LYS A 135 -15.29 -3.50 -4.66
C LYS A 135 -14.91 -2.12 -4.12
N SER A 136 -13.65 -1.93 -3.72
CA SER A 136 -13.17 -0.65 -3.20
C SER A 136 -13.22 0.47 -4.28
N ALA A 137 -12.84 0.13 -5.51
CA ALA A 137 -12.87 1.03 -6.66
C ALA A 137 -14.29 1.46 -7.03
N ALA A 138 -15.28 0.58 -6.88
CA ALA A 138 -16.70 0.90 -7.07
C ALA A 138 -17.23 1.90 -6.04
N LEU A 139 -16.60 1.99 -4.87
CA LEU A 139 -16.86 2.99 -3.83
C LEU A 139 -16.00 4.26 -4.00
N ASN A 140 -15.46 4.49 -5.20
CA ASN A 140 -14.63 5.65 -5.55
C ASN A 140 -13.28 5.74 -4.83
N TYR A 141 -12.78 4.65 -4.25
CA TYR A 141 -11.45 4.67 -3.64
C TYR A 141 -10.36 4.73 -4.72
N SER A 142 -9.68 5.87 -4.78
CA SER A 142 -8.83 6.24 -5.92
C SER A 142 -7.58 5.37 -6.07
N GLU A 143 -7.04 4.88 -4.95
CA GLU A 143 -5.89 3.98 -4.89
C GLU A 143 -6.27 2.57 -5.33
N ALA A 144 -7.50 2.12 -5.03
CA ALA A 144 -8.00 0.84 -5.53
C ALA A 144 -8.23 0.88 -7.04
N GLN A 145 -8.74 1.99 -7.56
CA GLN A 145 -8.90 2.20 -9.01
C GLN A 145 -7.54 2.13 -9.72
N LEU A 146 -6.52 2.81 -9.20
CA LEU A 146 -5.16 2.75 -9.74
C LEU A 146 -4.58 1.34 -9.69
N ASN A 147 -4.62 0.67 -8.53
CA ASN A 147 -3.99 -0.63 -8.36
C ASN A 147 -4.70 -1.73 -9.17
N LEU A 148 -6.03 -1.68 -9.27
CA LEU A 148 -6.77 -2.57 -10.15
C LEU A 148 -6.41 -2.36 -11.61
N ALA A 149 -6.34 -1.10 -12.06
CA ALA A 149 -5.96 -0.79 -13.43
C ALA A 149 -4.57 -1.31 -13.78
N LEU A 150 -3.61 -1.21 -12.86
CA LEU A 150 -2.26 -1.77 -13.05
C LEU A 150 -2.30 -3.30 -13.17
N LEU A 151 -3.04 -4.00 -12.30
CA LEU A 151 -3.18 -5.47 -12.40
C LEU A 151 -3.84 -5.90 -13.71
N LEU A 152 -4.85 -5.16 -14.19
CA LEU A 152 -5.52 -5.43 -15.47
C LEU A 152 -4.65 -5.08 -16.69
N THR A 153 -3.45 -4.54 -16.49
CA THR A 153 -2.46 -4.34 -17.56
C THR A 153 -1.38 -5.40 -17.57
N GLU A 154 -1.39 -6.32 -16.60
CA GLU A 154 -0.53 -7.50 -16.57
C GLU A 154 -1.12 -8.61 -17.44
N GLU A 155 -0.27 -9.47 -18.01
CA GLU A 155 -0.68 -10.48 -19.01
C GLU A 155 -1.74 -11.45 -18.47
N GLU A 156 -1.66 -11.84 -17.19
CA GLU A 156 -2.54 -12.84 -16.58
C GLU A 156 -4.00 -12.40 -16.50
N PHE A 157 -4.25 -11.11 -16.22
CA PHE A 157 -5.59 -10.54 -16.04
C PHE A 157 -5.88 -9.41 -17.03
N PHE A 158 -5.23 -9.44 -18.20
CA PHE A 158 -5.22 -8.32 -19.13
C PHE A 158 -6.63 -7.90 -19.57
N ASN A 159 -6.99 -6.66 -19.28
CA ASN A 159 -8.22 -6.00 -19.73
C ASN A 159 -7.95 -4.49 -19.87
N LEU A 160 -7.50 -4.10 -21.06
CA LEU A 160 -7.10 -2.73 -21.36
C LEU A 160 -8.27 -1.74 -21.22
N ASP A 161 -9.45 -2.09 -21.73
CA ASP A 161 -10.62 -1.20 -21.70
C ASP A 161 -11.01 -0.85 -20.26
N GLU A 162 -11.09 -1.86 -19.38
CA GLU A 162 -11.37 -1.65 -17.97
C GLU A 162 -10.25 -0.85 -17.28
N ALA A 163 -8.98 -1.17 -17.58
CA ALA A 163 -7.83 -0.47 -17.01
C ALA A 163 -7.80 1.02 -17.35
N LEU A 164 -8.01 1.39 -18.62
CA LEU A 164 -8.02 2.79 -19.06
C LEU A 164 -9.15 3.58 -18.42
N GLU A 165 -10.34 3.00 -18.28
CA GLU A 165 -11.45 3.63 -17.58
C GLU A 165 -11.18 3.81 -16.08
N LEU A 166 -10.53 2.83 -15.44
CA LEU A 166 -10.12 2.93 -14.05
C LEU A 166 -9.04 3.99 -13.83
N PHE A 167 -8.06 4.14 -14.73
CA PHE A 167 -7.08 5.23 -14.64
C PHE A 167 -7.76 6.61 -14.73
N LYS A 168 -8.70 6.79 -15.66
CA LYS A 168 -9.46 8.04 -15.79
C LYS A 168 -10.28 8.33 -14.51
N LYS A 169 -10.94 7.32 -13.95
CA LYS A 169 -11.68 7.44 -12.68
C LYS A 169 -10.76 7.81 -11.51
N ALA A 170 -9.59 7.16 -11.41
CA ALA A 170 -8.60 7.46 -10.37
C ALA A 170 -8.16 8.92 -10.44
N ILE A 171 -7.87 9.44 -11.64
CA ILE A 171 -7.52 10.86 -11.87
C ILE A 171 -8.67 11.78 -11.44
N LYS A 172 -9.90 11.48 -11.86
CA LYS A 172 -11.09 12.26 -11.48
C LYS A 172 -11.29 12.31 -9.96
N ASN A 173 -10.95 11.22 -9.27
CA ASN A 173 -11.00 11.11 -7.81
C ASN A 173 -9.72 11.63 -7.12
N GLY A 174 -8.85 12.35 -7.84
CA GLY A 174 -7.69 13.04 -7.27
C GLY A 174 -6.37 12.25 -7.28
N ASN A 175 -6.37 10.99 -7.71
CA ASN A 175 -5.16 10.18 -7.79
C ASN A 175 -4.34 10.50 -9.05
N LYS A 176 -3.49 11.52 -8.93
CA LYS A 176 -2.60 11.97 -10.01
C LYS A 176 -1.55 10.94 -10.43
N LYS A 177 -1.30 9.89 -9.64
CA LYS A 177 -0.35 8.83 -10.03
C LYS A 177 -0.84 8.05 -11.26
N ALA A 178 -2.15 8.05 -11.52
CA ALA A 178 -2.74 7.41 -12.69
C ALA A 178 -2.48 8.14 -14.03
N TYR A 179 -2.00 9.40 -14.02
CA TYR A 179 -1.64 10.11 -15.25
C TYR A 179 -0.54 9.40 -16.04
N PHE A 180 0.52 8.95 -15.36
CA PHE A 180 1.66 8.33 -16.00
C PHE A 180 1.31 7.02 -16.73
N PRO A 181 0.69 6.00 -16.08
CA PRO A 181 0.34 4.77 -16.77
C PRO A 181 -0.70 4.99 -17.88
N LEU A 182 -1.65 5.90 -17.70
CA LEU A 182 -2.62 6.24 -18.76
C LEU A 182 -1.93 6.84 -19.99
N ALA A 183 -1.03 7.81 -19.78
CA ALA A 183 -0.27 8.42 -20.87
C ALA A 183 0.64 7.41 -21.58
N TRP A 184 1.28 6.52 -20.81
CA TRP A 184 2.13 5.45 -21.36
C TRP A 184 1.36 4.56 -22.34
N TRP A 185 0.13 4.16 -22.00
CA TRP A 185 -0.72 3.35 -22.88
C TRP A 185 -1.08 4.09 -24.18
N TYR A 186 -1.53 5.35 -24.11
CA TYR A 186 -1.85 6.13 -25.32
C TYR A 186 -0.64 6.38 -26.22
N LEU A 187 0.54 6.61 -25.65
CA LEU A 187 1.76 6.79 -26.43
C LEU A 187 2.20 5.52 -27.15
N ASN A 188 2.02 4.35 -26.54
CA ASN A 188 2.38 3.08 -27.18
C ASN A 188 1.35 2.65 -28.25
N GLU A 189 0.07 2.88 -28.02
CA GLU A 189 -0.98 2.64 -29.01
C GLU A 189 -0.73 3.45 -30.30
N THR A 190 -0.44 4.75 -30.13
CA THR A 190 -0.13 5.63 -31.28
C THR A 190 1.15 5.23 -32.01
N LYS A 191 2.15 4.69 -31.31
CA LYS A 191 3.37 4.17 -31.93
C LYS A 191 3.11 2.91 -32.75
N LEU A 192 2.36 1.94 -32.20
CA LEU A 192 2.02 0.68 -32.88
C LEU A 192 1.17 0.92 -34.13
N ASN A 193 0.28 1.91 -34.12
CA ASN A 193 -0.52 2.24 -35.29
C ASN A 193 0.31 2.86 -36.41
N LYS A 194 1.28 3.72 -36.09
CA LYS A 194 2.20 4.31 -37.07
C LYS A 194 3.13 3.28 -37.71
N GLU A 195 3.55 2.24 -36.97
CA GLU A 195 4.39 1.16 -37.49
C GLU A 195 3.63 0.17 -38.40
N LYS A 196 2.30 0.13 -38.33
CA LYS A 196 1.46 -0.70 -39.22
C LYS A 196 1.09 0.00 -40.54
N GLU A 197 1.21 1.32 -40.59
CA GLU A 197 0.83 2.16 -41.74
C GLU A 197 2.01 2.55 -42.65
N GLY A 198 3.25 2.23 -42.28
CA GLY A 198 4.48 2.53 -43.03
C GLY A 198 5.22 1.29 -43.50
#